data_AF-A0A8C9TIN6-F1
#
_entry.id   AF-A0A8C9TIN6-F1
#
_cell.length_a   1.000
_cell.length_b   1.000
_cell.length_c   1.000
_cell.angle_alpha   90.00
_cell.angle_beta   90.00
_cell.angle_gamma   90.00
#
_symmetry.space_group_name_H-M   'P 1'
#
loop_
_entity.id
_entity.type
_entity.pdbx_description
1 polymer ?
#
loop_
_entity_poly.entity_id
_entity_poly.type
_entity_poly.pdbx_seq_one_letter_code
_entity_poly.pdbx_strand_id
1 'polypeptide(L)'
;MGLLRIMMPPKFQLLALLAFAVAMLFLENQIQKLEESRGKLERAIARHEVREIEQRHTLDGSREMPLDESEDVVVIYNRVPKTASTSFTNLAYDLCGKNKYHVLHINTTKNNPVMSLQDQVRFVRNVTSWREMKPAFYHGHVSFLDFSKFGVKRKPIYINVIRDPIERLVSYYYFLRFGDDYRPGLRRRKQGDKKTFDECVSAGGSDCAAEKLWLQIPFFCGHYSECWNVGSRWALEQAKYNLVNEYLLVGVTEELEDFVMILEAALPRYFRGATELYRTGKKSHLRKTSEKKPPTKESIAKLQQSDIWKMESEFYEFALEQFQFVRAHAVREKDGELYILAQNFFYEKIYPKMN
;
A
#
# COMPACT_ATOMS: atom_id res chain seq x y z
N MET A 1 27.88 48.90 20.61
CA MET A 1 28.44 47.58 20.26
C MET A 1 28.25 47.36 18.76
N GLY A 2 29.23 47.76 17.94
CA GLY A 2 29.17 47.63 16.48
C GLY A 2 29.99 46.43 16.03
N LEU A 3 29.34 45.44 15.40
CA LEU A 3 30.03 44.32 14.77
C LEU A 3 30.77 44.80 13.52
N LEU A 4 32.11 44.67 13.55
CA LEU A 4 33.00 44.95 12.44
C LEU A 4 32.74 43.91 11.33
N ARG A 5 32.02 44.29 10.25
CA ARG A 5 31.90 43.47 9.04
C ARG A 5 33.22 43.50 8.29
N ILE A 6 34.00 42.43 8.43
CA ILE A 6 35.16 42.18 7.56
C ILE A 6 34.59 41.79 6.18
N MET A 7 34.54 42.75 5.25
CA MET A 7 34.19 42.47 3.85
C MET A 7 35.38 41.79 3.18
N MET A 8 35.27 40.49 2.92
CA MET A 8 36.23 39.77 2.09
C MET A 8 36.26 40.40 0.68
N PRO A 9 37.44 40.59 0.06
CA PRO A 9 37.52 41.16 -1.28
C PRO A 9 36.73 40.30 -2.28
N PRO A 10 36.03 40.93 -3.25
CA PRO A 10 35.10 40.22 -4.15
C PRO A 10 35.75 39.07 -4.94
N LYS A 11 37.06 39.16 -5.20
CA LYS A 11 37.84 38.07 -5.84
C LYS A 11 37.90 36.80 -4.98
N PHE A 12 38.01 36.92 -3.65
CA PHE A 12 38.03 35.77 -2.74
C PHE A 12 36.64 35.17 -2.52
N GLN A 13 35.58 36.00 -2.57
CA GLN A 13 34.20 35.51 -2.53
C GLN A 13 33.85 34.70 -3.79
N LEU A 14 34.30 35.15 -4.97
CA LEU A 14 34.10 34.41 -6.22
C LEU A 14 34.86 33.08 -6.23
N LEU A 15 36.10 33.06 -5.73
CA LEU A 15 36.88 31.83 -5.56
C LEU A 15 36.22 30.83 -4.59
N ALA A 16 35.67 31.32 -3.48
CA ALA A 16 34.95 30.47 -2.53
C ALA A 16 33.66 29.88 -3.13
N LEU A 17 32.91 30.65 -3.92
CA LEU A 17 31.71 30.17 -4.63
C LEU A 17 32.05 29.13 -5.69
N LEU A 18 33.12 29.34 -6.46
CA LEU A 18 33.60 28.38 -7.44
C LEU A 18 34.07 27.08 -6.77
N ALA A 19 34.84 27.18 -5.70
CA ALA A 19 35.28 26.00 -4.94
C ALA A 19 34.10 25.23 -4.35
N PHE A 20 33.08 25.92 -3.83
CA PHE A 20 31.86 25.31 -3.32
C PHE A 20 31.03 24.64 -4.42
N ALA A 21 30.90 25.26 -5.60
CA ALA A 21 30.19 24.69 -6.74
C ALA A 21 30.89 23.41 -7.26
N VAL A 22 32.22 23.42 -7.34
CA VAL A 22 33.01 22.23 -7.73
C VAL A 22 32.88 21.12 -6.69
N ALA A 23 32.89 21.46 -5.39
CA ALA A 23 32.68 20.49 -4.32
C ALA A 23 31.27 19.88 -4.35
N MET A 24 30.23 20.67 -4.63
CA MET A 24 28.86 20.18 -4.78
C MET A 24 28.72 19.23 -5.98
N LEU A 25 29.28 19.60 -7.14
CA LEU A 25 29.29 18.73 -8.32
C LEU A 25 30.04 17.42 -8.07
N PHE A 26 31.14 17.47 -7.32
CA PHE A 26 31.87 16.26 -6.92
C PHE A 26 31.02 15.37 -5.99
N LEU A 27 30.34 15.96 -5.01
CA LEU A 27 29.45 15.25 -4.09
C LEU A 27 28.25 14.63 -4.82
N GLU A 28 27.60 15.35 -5.73
CA GLU A 28 26.50 14.82 -6.54
C GLU A 28 26.94 13.62 -7.38
N ASN A 29 28.11 13.71 -8.01
CA ASN A 29 28.69 12.59 -8.77
C ASN A 29 29.00 11.38 -7.88
N GLN A 30 29.50 11.60 -6.65
CA GLN A 30 29.73 10.52 -5.69
C GLN A 30 28.41 9.88 -5.24
N ILE A 31 27.37 10.67 -4.96
CA ILE A 31 26.04 10.18 -4.60
C ILE A 31 25.46 9.33 -5.73
N GLN A 32 25.55 9.81 -6.98
CA GLN A 32 25.04 9.08 -8.14
C GLN A 32 25.76 7.74 -8.34
N LYS A 33 27.08 7.70 -8.15
CA LYS A 33 27.86 6.45 -8.17
C LYS A 33 27.48 5.48 -7.05
N LEU A 34 27.19 6.01 -5.86
CA LEU A 34 26.71 5.24 -4.71
C LEU A 34 25.31 4.65 -4.94
N GLU A 35 24.40 5.40 -5.56
CA GLU A 35 23.07 4.91 -5.91
C GLU A 35 23.15 3.81 -6.98
N GLU A 36 24.02 3.97 -7.99
CA GLU A 36 24.21 2.97 -9.03
C GLU A 36 24.86 1.68 -8.48
N SER A 37 25.85 1.81 -7.59
CA SER A 37 26.50 0.66 -6.95
C SER A 37 25.54 -0.09 -6.02
N ARG A 38 24.70 0.63 -5.26
CA ARG A 38 23.64 0.05 -4.46
C ARG A 38 22.62 -0.71 -5.33
N GLY A 39 22.20 -0.15 -6.46
CA GLY A 39 21.30 -0.84 -7.39
C GLY A 39 21.93 -2.08 -8.05
N LYS A 40 23.25 -2.12 -8.21
CA LYS A 40 23.98 -3.33 -8.64
C LYS A 40 24.05 -4.38 -7.53
N LEU A 41 24.27 -3.96 -6.28
CA LEU A 41 24.30 -4.84 -5.11
C LEU A 41 22.94 -5.46 -4.83
N GLU A 42 21.85 -4.68 -4.85
CA GLU A 42 20.48 -5.19 -4.66
C GLU A 42 20.12 -6.24 -5.73
N ARG A 43 20.53 -6.04 -6.99
CA ARG A 43 20.36 -7.03 -8.06
C ARG A 43 21.23 -8.28 -7.86
N ALA A 44 22.43 -8.13 -7.32
CA ALA A 44 23.32 -9.25 -7.03
C ALA A 44 22.79 -10.11 -5.88
N ILE A 45 22.27 -9.48 -4.82
CA ILE A 45 21.60 -10.15 -3.70
C ILE A 45 20.37 -10.92 -4.20
N ALA A 46 19.51 -10.28 -4.99
CA ALA A 46 18.34 -10.95 -5.56
C ALA A 46 18.73 -12.16 -6.43
N ARG A 47 19.81 -12.06 -7.23
CA ARG A 47 20.33 -13.20 -8.01
C ARG A 47 20.91 -14.30 -7.13
N HIS A 48 21.54 -13.95 -6.02
CA HIS A 48 22.11 -14.91 -5.08
C HIS A 48 21.01 -15.66 -4.32
N GLU A 49 19.97 -14.95 -3.86
CA GLU A 49 18.79 -15.57 -3.23
C GLU A 49 18.08 -16.51 -4.20
N VAL A 50 17.91 -16.11 -5.47
CA VAL A 50 17.35 -16.99 -6.51
C VAL A 50 18.23 -18.22 -6.74
N ARG A 51 19.56 -18.08 -6.79
CA ARG A 51 20.48 -19.22 -6.94
C ARG A 51 20.49 -20.17 -5.74
N GLU A 52 20.41 -19.66 -4.51
CA GLU A 52 20.30 -20.51 -3.32
C GLU A 52 18.99 -21.31 -3.32
N ILE A 53 17.91 -20.72 -3.82
CA ILE A 53 16.62 -21.40 -4.00
C ILE A 53 16.75 -22.48 -5.09
N GLU A 54 17.35 -22.15 -6.25
CA GLU A 54 17.60 -23.12 -7.34
C GLU A 54 18.48 -24.30 -6.89
N GLN A 55 19.54 -24.05 -6.11
CA GLN A 55 20.43 -25.11 -5.62
C GLN A 55 19.74 -26.05 -4.62
N ARG A 56 18.87 -25.52 -3.75
CA ARG A 56 18.03 -26.35 -2.86
C ARG A 56 17.08 -27.25 -3.65
N HIS A 57 16.62 -26.82 -4.82
CA HIS A 57 15.75 -27.59 -5.69
C HIS A 57 16.47 -28.63 -6.56
N THR A 58 17.74 -28.42 -6.94
CA THR A 58 18.50 -29.47 -7.67
C THR A 58 18.77 -30.72 -6.85
N LEU A 59 18.67 -30.65 -5.51
CA LEU A 59 18.71 -31.84 -4.63
C LEU A 59 17.36 -32.58 -4.56
N ASP A 60 16.25 -31.95 -4.94
CA ASP A 60 14.91 -32.49 -4.83
C ASP A 60 14.35 -32.68 -6.26
N GLY A 61 14.75 -33.78 -6.90
CA GLY A 61 14.55 -34.05 -8.31
C GLY A 61 13.09 -33.87 -8.76
N SER A 62 12.83 -32.87 -9.58
CA SER A 62 11.48 -32.49 -10.03
C SER A 62 11.16 -33.07 -11.41
N ARG A 63 10.27 -34.07 -11.44
CA ARG A 63 9.35 -34.27 -12.57
C ARG A 63 8.36 -33.10 -12.55
N GLU A 64 8.20 -32.41 -13.68
CA GLU A 64 7.19 -31.35 -13.85
C GLU A 64 5.78 -31.94 -13.65
N MET A 65 5.23 -31.76 -12.45
CA MET A 65 3.82 -31.99 -12.18
C MET A 65 3.03 -30.68 -12.27
N PRO A 66 1.75 -30.72 -12.70
CA PRO A 66 0.87 -29.55 -12.58
C PRO A 66 0.80 -29.12 -11.12
N LEU A 67 0.96 -27.83 -10.84
CA LEU A 67 0.66 -27.27 -9.53
C LEU A 67 -0.80 -27.60 -9.19
N ASP A 68 -1.05 -28.06 -7.95
CA ASP A 68 -2.40 -28.16 -7.42
C ASP A 68 -3.10 -26.81 -7.56
N GLU A 69 -4.38 -26.77 -7.92
CA GLU A 69 -5.13 -25.52 -8.16
C GLU A 69 -5.16 -24.61 -6.92
N SER A 70 -4.99 -25.21 -5.75
CA SER A 70 -4.84 -24.52 -4.45
C SER A 70 -3.51 -23.78 -4.29
N GLU A 71 -2.47 -24.18 -5.05
CA GLU A 71 -1.13 -23.59 -5.05
C GLU A 71 -1.01 -22.45 -6.10
N ASP A 72 -1.87 -22.41 -7.13
CA ASP A 72 -1.87 -21.38 -8.18
C ASP A 72 -2.72 -20.14 -7.82
N VAL A 73 -2.65 -19.69 -6.57
CA VAL A 73 -3.37 -18.50 -6.08
C VAL A 73 -2.40 -17.35 -5.89
N VAL A 74 -2.80 -16.14 -6.31
CA VAL A 74 -2.05 -14.91 -6.04
C VAL A 74 -2.98 -13.86 -5.44
N VAL A 75 -2.55 -13.23 -4.35
CA VAL A 75 -3.20 -12.06 -3.75
C VAL A 75 -2.38 -10.80 -4.06
N ILE A 76 -3.04 -9.74 -4.51
CA ILE A 76 -2.47 -8.41 -4.67
C ILE A 76 -3.11 -7.48 -3.65
N TYR A 77 -2.27 -6.93 -2.78
CA TYR A 77 -2.60 -5.84 -1.87
C TYR A 77 -1.93 -4.54 -2.34
N ASN A 78 -2.60 -3.82 -3.23
CA ASN A 78 -2.13 -2.55 -3.79
C ASN A 78 -2.33 -1.40 -2.79
N ARG A 79 -1.63 -1.50 -1.67
CA ARG A 79 -1.80 -0.74 -0.44
C ARG A 79 -1.81 0.78 -0.61
N VAL A 80 -2.87 1.41 -0.10
CA VAL A 80 -2.95 2.87 0.05
C VAL A 80 -2.00 3.34 1.17
N PRO A 81 -1.30 4.49 1.01
CA PRO A 81 -0.51 5.09 2.08
C PRO A 81 -1.35 5.50 3.30
N LYS A 82 -0.82 5.21 4.50
CA LYS A 82 -1.34 5.67 5.81
C LYS A 82 -2.71 5.09 6.24
N THR A 83 -3.04 3.90 5.75
CA THR A 83 -4.26 3.14 6.07
C THR A 83 -3.97 1.87 6.89
N ALA A 84 -3.07 1.96 7.89
CA ALA A 84 -2.54 0.82 8.66
C ALA A 84 -1.90 -0.32 7.83
N SER A 85 -1.59 -0.07 6.56
CA SER A 85 -1.02 -1.06 5.64
C SER A 85 0.28 -1.71 6.10
N THR A 86 1.06 -1.07 6.97
CA THR A 86 2.28 -1.68 7.54
C THR A 86 1.93 -2.77 8.56
N SER A 87 0.96 -2.54 9.44
CA SER A 87 0.47 -3.56 10.37
C SER A 87 -0.04 -4.78 9.62
N PHE A 88 -0.97 -4.58 8.69
CA PHE A 88 -1.59 -5.67 7.93
C PHE A 88 -0.55 -6.48 7.12
N THR A 89 0.37 -5.82 6.43
CA THR A 89 1.42 -6.52 5.66
C THR A 89 2.35 -7.34 6.56
N ASN A 90 2.63 -6.88 7.80
CA ASN A 90 3.49 -7.65 8.71
C ASN A 90 2.82 -8.95 9.16
N LEU A 91 1.48 -9.02 9.24
CA LEU A 91 0.79 -10.30 9.45
C LEU A 91 1.12 -11.28 8.32
N ALA A 92 1.11 -10.82 7.06
CA ALA A 92 1.47 -11.67 5.93
C ALA A 92 2.93 -12.16 6.03
N TYR A 93 3.88 -11.29 6.36
CA TYR A 93 5.28 -11.67 6.55
C TYR A 93 5.48 -12.66 7.70
N ASP A 94 4.81 -12.47 8.83
CA ASP A 94 4.95 -13.34 10.00
C ASP A 94 4.28 -14.72 9.78
N LEU A 95 3.26 -14.80 8.92
CA LEU A 95 2.54 -16.04 8.62
C LEU A 95 3.07 -16.82 7.42
N CYS A 96 3.78 -16.19 6.48
CA CYS A 96 4.11 -16.79 5.18
C CYS A 96 4.96 -18.07 5.29
N GLY A 97 5.89 -18.14 6.26
CA GLY A 97 6.67 -19.34 6.51
C GLY A 97 5.84 -20.52 7.02
N LYS A 98 4.89 -20.26 7.93
CA LYS A 98 4.01 -21.29 8.50
C LYS A 98 2.95 -21.75 7.49
N ASN A 99 2.40 -20.81 6.74
CA ASN A 99 1.29 -21.03 5.80
C ASN A 99 1.77 -21.34 4.37
N LYS A 100 3.09 -21.44 4.16
CA LYS A 100 3.75 -21.86 2.91
C LYS A 100 3.32 -21.03 1.69
N TYR A 101 3.60 -19.74 1.73
CA TYR A 101 3.44 -18.82 0.59
C TYR A 101 4.55 -17.77 0.59
N HIS A 102 4.67 -16.99 -0.49
CA HIS A 102 5.68 -15.95 -0.63
C HIS A 102 5.08 -14.55 -0.45
N VAL A 103 5.84 -13.61 0.12
CA VAL A 103 5.45 -12.20 0.25
C VAL A 103 6.43 -11.32 -0.51
N LEU A 104 5.92 -10.56 -1.47
CA LEU A 104 6.73 -9.74 -2.38
C LEU A 104 6.32 -8.27 -2.30
N HIS A 105 7.29 -7.39 -2.07
CA HIS A 105 7.06 -5.94 -2.10
C HIS A 105 7.33 -5.38 -3.51
N ILE A 106 6.33 -4.72 -4.08
CA ILE A 106 6.41 -4.01 -5.36
C ILE A 106 6.93 -2.59 -5.08
N ASN A 107 8.13 -2.30 -5.58
CA ASN A 107 8.71 -0.97 -5.52
C ASN A 107 8.64 -0.29 -6.89
N THR A 108 8.14 0.93 -6.95
CA THR A 108 8.09 1.75 -8.16
C THR A 108 9.02 2.96 -8.03
N THR A 109 9.63 3.39 -9.13
CA THR A 109 10.52 4.55 -9.12
C THR A 109 9.79 5.79 -8.58
N LYS A 110 10.38 6.44 -7.57
CA LYS A 110 9.80 7.59 -6.85
C LYS A 110 8.43 7.31 -6.20
N ASN A 111 8.07 6.04 -5.97
CA ASN A 111 6.75 5.62 -5.52
C ASN A 111 5.62 6.11 -6.43
N ASN A 112 5.85 6.17 -7.74
CA ASN A 112 4.80 6.48 -8.70
C ASN A 112 3.75 5.34 -8.69
N PRO A 113 2.47 5.63 -8.39
CA PRO A 113 1.43 4.60 -8.39
C PRO A 113 1.03 4.12 -9.79
N VAL A 114 1.39 4.84 -10.84
CA VAL A 114 1.07 4.49 -12.23
C VAL A 114 2.28 3.84 -12.92
N MET A 115 2.12 2.60 -13.34
CA MET A 115 3.09 1.91 -14.19
C MET A 115 2.93 2.32 -15.66
N SER A 116 4.05 2.37 -16.39
CA SER A 116 4.03 2.48 -17.85
C SER A 116 3.35 1.24 -18.48
N LEU A 117 2.81 1.35 -19.70
CA LEU A 117 2.14 0.21 -20.34
C LEU A 117 3.06 -1.02 -20.46
N GLN A 118 4.32 -0.82 -20.83
CA GLN A 118 5.32 -1.89 -20.90
C GLN A 118 5.62 -2.51 -19.54
N ASP A 119 5.59 -1.73 -18.45
CA ASP A 119 5.78 -2.25 -17.10
C ASP A 119 4.53 -2.97 -16.59
N GLN A 120 3.32 -2.54 -16.99
CA GLN A 120 2.09 -3.28 -16.72
C GLN A 120 2.15 -4.68 -17.36
N VAL A 121 2.57 -4.78 -18.63
CA VAL A 121 2.75 -6.08 -19.31
C VAL A 121 3.77 -6.96 -18.58
N ARG A 122 4.93 -6.39 -18.20
CA ARG A 122 5.96 -7.13 -17.44
C ARG A 122 5.45 -7.59 -16.09
N PHE A 123 4.76 -6.72 -15.36
CA PHE A 123 4.23 -7.03 -14.04
C PHE A 123 3.17 -8.14 -14.11
N VAL A 124 2.22 -8.04 -15.04
CA VAL A 124 1.20 -9.08 -15.27
C VAL A 124 1.86 -10.41 -15.65
N ARG A 125 2.85 -10.39 -16.54
CA ARG A 125 3.62 -11.60 -16.89
C ARG A 125 4.29 -12.20 -15.66
N ASN A 126 5.02 -11.41 -14.87
CA ASN A 126 5.68 -11.90 -13.66
C ASN A 126 4.69 -12.52 -12.68
N VAL A 127 3.60 -11.83 -12.36
CA VAL A 127 2.57 -12.33 -11.43
C VAL A 127 1.95 -13.65 -11.91
N THR A 128 1.69 -13.78 -13.22
CA THR A 128 0.99 -14.95 -13.76
C THR A 128 1.90 -16.12 -14.09
N SER A 129 3.14 -15.89 -14.50
CA SER A 129 4.04 -16.96 -14.96
C SER A 129 5.13 -17.37 -13.98
N TRP A 130 5.39 -16.59 -12.91
CA TRP A 130 6.42 -16.90 -11.93
C TRP A 130 5.92 -17.97 -10.94
N ARG A 131 6.02 -19.24 -11.35
CA ARG A 131 5.45 -20.40 -10.64
C ARG A 131 6.09 -20.62 -9.28
N GLU A 132 7.40 -20.40 -9.19
CA GLU A 132 8.22 -20.63 -8.00
C GLU A 132 7.79 -19.72 -6.84
N MET A 133 7.16 -18.58 -7.13
CA MET A 133 6.65 -17.66 -6.12
C MET A 133 5.23 -17.99 -5.66
N LYS A 134 4.52 -18.92 -6.32
CA LYS A 134 3.12 -19.21 -5.99
C LYS A 134 2.99 -20.28 -4.90
N PRO A 135 2.04 -20.16 -3.95
CA PRO A 135 1.13 -19.03 -3.74
C PRO A 135 1.86 -17.75 -3.32
N ALA A 136 1.37 -16.59 -3.76
CA ALA A 136 2.07 -15.32 -3.59
C ALA A 136 1.16 -14.20 -3.06
N PHE A 137 1.69 -13.39 -2.16
CA PHE A 137 1.11 -12.15 -1.67
C PHE A 137 1.97 -10.98 -2.13
N TYR A 138 1.54 -10.28 -3.17
CA TYR A 138 2.21 -9.07 -3.67
C TYR A 138 1.62 -7.84 -2.98
N HIS A 139 2.46 -6.93 -2.50
CA HIS A 139 1.99 -5.65 -1.95
C HIS A 139 2.85 -4.47 -2.38
N GLY A 140 2.23 -3.30 -2.56
CA GLY A 140 2.96 -2.09 -2.91
C GLY A 140 2.06 -0.91 -3.24
N HIS A 141 2.67 0.28 -3.36
CA HIS A 141 1.97 1.52 -3.69
C HIS A 141 1.76 1.64 -5.20
N VAL A 142 0.79 0.90 -5.72
CA VAL A 142 0.42 0.86 -7.14
C VAL A 142 -1.09 1.03 -7.24
N SER A 143 -1.59 1.72 -8.27
CA SER A 143 -3.03 1.77 -8.51
C SER A 143 -3.55 0.43 -9.04
N PHE A 144 -4.86 0.23 -8.99
CA PHE A 144 -5.52 -0.94 -9.55
C PHE A 144 -5.07 -1.17 -11.00
N LEU A 145 -4.70 -2.41 -11.30
CA LEU A 145 -4.33 -2.84 -12.63
C LEU A 145 -5.27 -3.96 -13.06
N ASP A 146 -5.96 -3.75 -14.16
CA ASP A 146 -6.88 -4.72 -14.71
C ASP A 146 -6.12 -5.80 -15.50
N PHE A 147 -5.98 -6.98 -14.89
CA PHE A 147 -5.32 -8.13 -15.49
C PHE A 147 -6.11 -8.72 -16.68
N SER A 148 -7.42 -8.48 -16.77
CA SER A 148 -8.26 -9.04 -17.84
C SER A 148 -7.84 -8.54 -19.22
N LYS A 149 -7.33 -7.31 -19.30
CA LYS A 149 -6.84 -6.66 -20.53
C LYS A 149 -5.63 -7.35 -21.15
N PHE A 150 -4.98 -8.25 -20.43
CA PHE A 150 -3.74 -8.90 -20.84
C PHE A 150 -3.93 -10.40 -21.17
N GLY A 151 -5.18 -10.88 -21.26
CA GLY A 151 -5.48 -12.26 -21.70
C GLY A 151 -4.97 -13.33 -20.73
N VAL A 152 -4.99 -13.04 -19.43
CA VAL A 152 -4.51 -13.98 -18.41
C VAL A 152 -5.49 -15.13 -18.19
N LYS A 153 -4.98 -16.33 -17.89
CA LYS A 153 -5.83 -17.50 -17.59
C LYS A 153 -6.56 -17.37 -16.26
N ARG A 154 -5.89 -16.83 -15.25
CA ARG A 154 -6.40 -16.65 -13.89
C ARG A 154 -6.08 -15.24 -13.41
N LYS A 155 -7.10 -14.52 -12.95
CA LYS A 155 -6.93 -13.19 -12.34
C LYS A 155 -6.38 -13.35 -10.91
N PRO A 156 -5.49 -12.46 -10.45
CA PRO A 156 -5.14 -12.40 -9.03
C PRO A 156 -6.33 -11.91 -8.20
N ILE A 157 -6.31 -12.24 -6.91
CA ILE A 157 -7.28 -11.77 -5.94
C ILE A 157 -6.83 -10.40 -5.43
N TYR A 158 -7.64 -9.36 -5.64
CA TYR A 158 -7.38 -8.04 -5.07
C TYR A 158 -8.02 -7.88 -3.69
N ILE A 159 -7.28 -7.27 -2.76
CA ILE A 159 -7.78 -6.82 -1.46
C ILE A 159 -7.24 -5.43 -1.17
N ASN A 160 -7.92 -4.65 -0.31
CA ASN A 160 -7.35 -3.39 0.16
C ASN A 160 -7.88 -2.94 1.52
N VAL A 161 -7.26 -1.91 2.08
CA VAL A 161 -7.73 -1.21 3.28
C VAL A 161 -7.64 0.29 3.04
N ILE A 162 -8.76 0.99 3.21
CA ILE A 162 -8.85 2.45 3.08
C ILE A 162 -9.09 3.11 4.44
N ARG A 163 -9.21 4.44 4.46
CA ARG A 163 -9.42 5.24 5.68
C ARG A 163 -10.23 6.49 5.37
N ASP A 164 -10.84 7.10 6.38
CA ASP A 164 -11.37 8.47 6.28
C ASP A 164 -10.36 9.40 5.55
N PRO A 165 -10.79 10.12 4.51
CA PRO A 165 -9.90 10.92 3.67
C PRO A 165 -9.11 11.99 4.44
N ILE A 166 -9.76 12.67 5.40
CA ILE A 166 -9.12 13.74 6.18
C ILE A 166 -8.12 13.13 7.14
N GLU A 167 -8.49 12.11 7.91
CA GLU A 167 -7.60 11.44 8.84
C GLU A 167 -6.38 10.83 8.16
N ARG A 168 -6.57 10.25 6.97
CA ARG A 168 -5.47 9.75 6.12
C ARG A 168 -4.53 10.89 5.74
N LEU A 169 -5.06 12.03 5.28
CA LEU A 169 -4.27 13.19 4.89
C LEU A 169 -3.51 13.79 6.09
N VAL A 170 -4.17 13.95 7.23
CA VAL A 170 -3.55 14.41 8.50
C VAL A 170 -2.42 13.47 8.91
N SER A 171 -2.66 12.16 8.86
CA SER A 171 -1.65 11.14 9.16
C SER A 171 -0.44 11.24 8.24
N TYR A 172 -0.65 11.51 6.95
CA TYR A 172 0.41 11.72 5.97
C TYR A 172 1.16 13.04 6.18
N TYR A 173 0.45 14.14 6.47
CA TYR A 173 1.01 15.47 6.70
C TYR A 173 2.04 15.46 7.83
N TYR A 174 1.68 14.88 8.97
CA TYR A 174 2.56 14.78 10.12
C TYR A 174 3.64 13.72 9.94
N PHE A 175 3.37 12.64 9.22
CA PHE A 175 4.38 11.66 8.86
C PHE A 175 5.56 12.27 8.08
N LEU A 176 5.30 13.19 7.15
CA LEU A 176 6.37 13.87 6.40
C LEU A 176 7.24 14.79 7.27
N ARG A 177 6.74 15.23 8.43
CA ARG A 177 7.39 16.18 9.36
C ARG A 177 8.10 15.48 10.51
N PHE A 178 7.48 14.45 11.07
CA PHE A 178 7.93 13.81 12.31
C PHE A 178 8.34 12.34 12.16
N GLY A 179 8.11 11.74 10.98
CA GLY A 179 8.47 10.36 10.72
C GLY A 179 7.53 9.35 11.36
N ASP A 180 8.07 8.17 11.65
CA ASP A 180 7.36 7.05 12.26
C ASP A 180 8.25 6.28 13.23
N ASP A 181 7.62 5.51 14.10
CA ASP A 181 8.27 4.65 15.10
C ASP A 181 8.88 3.37 14.52
N TYR A 182 8.56 2.99 13.28
CA TYR A 182 9.03 1.75 12.65
C TYR A 182 10.43 1.90 12.04
N ARG A 183 10.76 3.08 11.52
CA ARG A 183 12.09 3.44 10.97
C ARG A 183 12.48 4.86 11.41
N PRO A 184 12.73 5.09 12.71
CA PRO A 184 12.92 6.42 13.27
C PRO A 184 14.18 7.14 12.76
N GLY A 185 15.21 6.39 12.32
CA GLY A 185 16.44 6.97 11.79
C GLY A 185 16.33 7.58 10.38
N LEU A 186 15.19 7.42 9.69
CA LEU A 186 15.01 7.97 8.35
C LEU A 186 14.52 9.41 8.37
N ARG A 187 15.36 10.33 7.86
CA ARG A 187 14.97 11.72 7.67
C ARG A 187 13.86 11.84 6.63
N ARG A 188 12.75 12.46 7.00
CA ARG A 188 11.60 12.68 6.10
C ARG A 188 11.75 13.98 5.32
N ARG A 189 11.12 14.05 4.14
CA ARG A 189 11.25 15.15 3.18
C ARG A 189 10.96 16.54 3.77
N LYS A 190 10.03 16.62 4.74
CA LYS A 190 9.60 17.87 5.37
C LYS A 190 10.01 17.95 6.85
N GLN A 191 11.00 17.16 7.27
CA GLN A 191 11.42 17.16 8.67
C GLN A 191 12.03 18.49 9.08
N GLY A 192 11.56 19.01 10.21
CA GLY A 192 11.91 20.34 10.74
C GLY A 192 10.84 21.40 10.49
N ASP A 193 9.85 21.13 9.63
CA ASP A 193 8.65 21.97 9.51
C ASP A 193 7.73 21.74 10.73
N LYS A 194 7.59 22.77 11.56
CA LYS A 194 6.81 22.76 12.79
C LYS A 194 5.36 23.22 12.59
N LYS A 195 5.00 23.67 11.38
CA LYS A 195 3.67 24.18 11.08
C LYS A 195 2.62 23.10 11.30
N THR A 196 1.59 23.41 12.10
CA THR A 196 0.50 22.46 12.35
C THR A 196 -0.37 22.27 11.10
N PHE A 197 -1.15 21.19 11.07
CA PHE A 197 -2.08 20.95 9.97
C PHE A 197 -3.11 22.10 9.87
N ASP A 198 -3.62 22.57 11.00
CA ASP A 198 -4.58 23.66 11.07
C ASP A 198 -4.00 24.98 10.57
N GLU A 199 -2.79 25.34 11.00
CA GLU A 199 -2.07 26.50 10.45
C GLU A 199 -1.85 26.38 8.94
N CYS A 200 -1.59 25.16 8.45
CA CYS A 200 -1.46 24.91 7.01
C CYS A 200 -2.78 25.20 6.30
N VAL A 201 -3.89 24.66 6.79
CA VAL A 201 -5.23 24.81 6.20
C VAL A 201 -5.68 26.27 6.22
N SER A 202 -5.49 26.98 7.33
CA SER A 202 -5.83 28.41 7.44
C SER A 202 -5.02 29.26 6.47
N ALA A 203 -3.74 28.95 6.28
CA ALA A 203 -2.84 29.68 5.38
C ALA A 203 -2.88 29.22 3.90
N GLY A 204 -3.74 28.26 3.54
CA GLY A 204 -3.81 27.75 2.15
C GLY A 204 -2.55 27.00 1.70
N GLY A 205 -1.91 26.23 2.59
CA GLY A 205 -0.69 25.51 2.29
C GLY A 205 -0.88 24.33 1.32
N SER A 206 0.12 24.05 0.49
CA SER A 206 0.03 23.03 -0.57
C SER A 206 0.03 21.58 -0.07
N ASP A 207 0.59 21.30 1.11
CA ASP A 207 0.63 19.95 1.70
C ASP A 207 -0.71 19.54 2.35
N CYS A 208 -1.62 20.50 2.57
CA CYS A 208 -2.93 20.31 3.20
C CYS A 208 -4.09 20.81 2.32
N ALA A 209 -3.81 21.16 1.07
CA ALA A 209 -4.80 21.59 0.10
C ALA A 209 -5.78 20.45 -0.23
N ALA A 210 -7.02 20.79 -0.62
CA ALA A 210 -8.09 19.81 -0.81
C ALA A 210 -7.76 18.77 -1.89
N GLU A 211 -6.97 19.14 -2.90
CA GLU A 211 -6.49 18.24 -3.97
C GLU A 211 -5.61 17.10 -3.42
N LYS A 212 -5.06 17.24 -2.19
CA LYS A 212 -4.29 16.17 -1.52
C LYS A 212 -5.16 15.09 -0.90
N LEU A 213 -6.47 15.31 -0.81
CA LEU A 213 -7.42 14.27 -0.43
C LEU A 213 -7.54 13.22 -1.53
N TRP A 214 -7.53 13.65 -2.81
CA TRP A 214 -7.63 12.82 -4.01
C TRP A 214 -6.48 11.81 -4.12
N LEU A 215 -6.72 10.60 -3.63
CA LEU A 215 -5.74 9.52 -3.61
C LEU A 215 -6.40 8.14 -3.62
N GLN A 216 -7.42 7.91 -2.79
CA GLN A 216 -8.02 6.59 -2.68
C GLN A 216 -8.83 6.28 -3.94
N ILE A 217 -9.58 7.25 -4.46
CA ILE A 217 -10.30 7.10 -5.74
C ILE A 217 -9.34 6.68 -6.87
N PRO A 218 -8.24 7.39 -7.17
CA PRO A 218 -7.27 6.96 -8.19
C PRO A 218 -6.67 5.56 -7.97
N PHE A 219 -6.45 5.16 -6.71
CA PHE A 219 -5.91 3.84 -6.39
C PHE A 219 -6.86 2.71 -6.78
N PHE A 220 -8.18 2.94 -6.73
CA PHE A 220 -9.19 1.96 -7.15
C PHE A 220 -9.61 2.12 -8.61
N CYS A 221 -9.69 3.36 -9.11
CA CYS A 221 -10.01 3.67 -10.49
C CYS A 221 -8.96 3.09 -11.45
N GLY A 222 -7.66 3.17 -11.10
CA GLY A 222 -6.59 2.44 -11.76
C GLY A 222 -5.69 3.29 -12.67
N HIS A 223 -5.25 2.70 -13.78
CA HIS A 223 -4.24 3.26 -14.69
C HIS A 223 -4.83 4.07 -15.86
N TYR A 224 -6.06 4.59 -15.72
CA TYR A 224 -6.71 5.41 -16.75
C TYR A 224 -6.41 6.89 -16.54
N SER A 225 -6.31 7.66 -17.65
CA SER A 225 -6.03 9.10 -17.58
C SER A 225 -7.03 9.83 -16.68
N GLU A 226 -8.31 9.55 -16.86
CA GLU A 226 -9.40 10.21 -16.15
C GLU A 226 -9.37 9.95 -14.63
N CYS A 227 -8.76 8.85 -14.18
CA CYS A 227 -8.57 8.56 -12.75
C CYS A 227 -7.74 9.63 -12.03
N TRP A 228 -6.82 10.27 -12.75
CA TRP A 228 -5.87 11.24 -12.20
C TRP A 228 -6.27 12.69 -12.47
N ASN A 229 -7.42 12.90 -13.11
CA ASN A 229 -8.09 14.20 -13.15
C ASN A 229 -8.79 14.44 -11.81
N VAL A 230 -8.20 15.31 -11.00
CA VAL A 230 -8.67 15.60 -9.64
C VAL A 230 -10.12 16.10 -9.68
N GLY A 231 -11.01 15.43 -8.94
CA GLY A 231 -12.44 15.76 -8.90
C GLY A 231 -13.26 15.21 -10.07
N SER A 232 -12.74 14.25 -10.83
CA SER A 232 -13.50 13.60 -11.90
C SER A 232 -14.61 12.71 -11.34
N ARG A 233 -15.87 13.02 -11.70
CA ARG A 233 -17.01 12.16 -11.35
C ARG A 233 -16.90 10.77 -11.99
N TRP A 234 -16.39 10.68 -13.21
CA TRP A 234 -16.16 9.40 -13.88
C TRP A 234 -15.19 8.52 -13.07
N ALA A 235 -14.12 9.11 -12.54
CA ALA A 235 -13.14 8.38 -11.74
C ALA A 235 -13.75 7.81 -10.44
N LEU A 236 -14.63 8.57 -9.79
CA LEU A 236 -15.38 8.10 -8.62
C LEU A 236 -16.25 6.89 -8.96
N GLU A 237 -17.06 6.97 -10.02
CA GLU A 237 -17.93 5.87 -10.41
C GLU A 237 -17.11 4.63 -10.82
N GLN A 238 -16.01 4.81 -11.57
CA GLN A 238 -15.12 3.72 -11.94
C GLN A 238 -14.43 3.08 -10.71
N ALA A 239 -14.05 3.89 -9.71
CA ALA A 239 -13.47 3.38 -8.47
C ALA A 239 -14.47 2.50 -7.70
N LYS A 240 -15.73 2.94 -7.58
CA LYS A 240 -16.81 2.14 -6.96
C LYS A 240 -17.07 0.85 -7.75
N TYR A 241 -17.13 0.95 -9.08
CA TYR A 241 -17.30 -0.21 -9.94
C TYR A 241 -16.17 -1.22 -9.74
N ASN A 242 -14.90 -0.79 -9.76
CA ASN A 242 -13.77 -1.69 -9.56
C ASN A 242 -13.77 -2.29 -8.16
N LEU A 243 -14.12 -1.52 -7.13
CA LEU A 243 -14.23 -2.02 -5.75
C LEU A 243 -15.18 -3.22 -5.67
N VAL A 244 -16.36 -3.13 -6.28
CA VAL A 244 -17.36 -4.20 -6.23
C VAL A 244 -17.00 -5.38 -7.12
N ASN A 245 -16.46 -5.13 -8.32
CA ASN A 245 -16.31 -6.17 -9.34
C ASN A 245 -14.94 -6.87 -9.33
N GLU A 246 -13.89 -6.21 -8.82
CA GLU A 246 -12.51 -6.69 -8.96
C GLU A 246 -11.82 -6.96 -7.61
N TYR A 247 -12.32 -6.41 -6.50
CA TYR A 247 -11.77 -6.68 -5.17
C TYR A 247 -12.60 -7.74 -4.45
N LEU A 248 -11.92 -8.72 -3.86
CA LEU A 248 -12.55 -9.72 -3.00
C LEU A 248 -13.09 -9.09 -1.72
N LEU A 249 -12.28 -8.24 -1.09
CA LEU A 249 -12.65 -7.54 0.14
C LEU A 249 -11.87 -6.24 0.27
N VAL A 250 -12.57 -5.18 0.67
CA VAL A 250 -11.98 -3.89 1.03
C VAL A 250 -12.43 -3.55 2.43
N GLY A 251 -11.48 -3.44 3.36
CA GLY A 251 -11.74 -3.02 4.74
C GLY A 251 -11.49 -1.53 4.95
N VAL A 252 -11.82 -1.06 6.16
CA VAL A 252 -11.44 0.27 6.65
C VAL A 252 -10.43 0.15 7.79
N THR A 253 -9.61 1.18 7.97
CA THR A 253 -8.52 1.18 8.95
C THR A 253 -9.02 1.04 10.38
N GLU A 254 -10.19 1.59 10.66
CA GLU A 254 -10.86 1.65 11.94
C GLU A 254 -11.46 0.29 12.35
N GLU A 255 -11.73 -0.59 11.38
CA GLU A 255 -12.29 -1.94 11.57
C GLU A 255 -11.31 -3.03 11.07
N LEU A 256 -10.01 -2.80 11.22
CA LEU A 256 -8.96 -3.67 10.67
C LEU A 256 -8.98 -5.09 11.26
N GLU A 257 -9.40 -5.25 12.52
CA GLU A 257 -9.52 -6.57 13.16
C GLU A 257 -10.54 -7.46 12.45
N ASP A 258 -11.74 -6.91 12.22
CA ASP A 258 -12.82 -7.60 11.51
C ASP A 258 -12.39 -7.96 10.08
N PHE A 259 -11.66 -7.07 9.42
CA PHE A 259 -11.11 -7.32 8.09
C PHE A 259 -10.14 -8.52 8.10
N VAL A 260 -9.26 -8.60 9.10
CA VAL A 260 -8.33 -9.73 9.27
C VAL A 260 -9.08 -11.03 9.53
N MET A 261 -10.09 -11.00 10.40
CA MET A 261 -10.91 -12.16 10.75
C MET A 261 -11.68 -12.71 9.53
N ILE A 262 -12.30 -11.84 8.74
CA ILE A 262 -13.02 -12.26 7.52
C ILE A 262 -12.04 -12.85 6.49
N LEU A 263 -10.84 -12.28 6.35
CA LEU A 263 -9.82 -12.84 5.45
C LEU A 263 -9.25 -14.18 5.94
N GLU A 264 -9.14 -14.39 7.25
CA GLU A 264 -8.78 -15.70 7.81
C GLU A 264 -9.80 -16.78 7.45
N ALA A 265 -11.09 -16.43 7.45
CA ALA A 265 -12.17 -17.31 7.01
C ALA A 265 -12.13 -17.58 5.49
N ALA A 266 -12.03 -16.52 4.69
CA ALA A 266 -12.19 -16.58 3.24
C ALA A 266 -10.93 -17.08 2.51
N LEU A 267 -9.74 -16.77 3.03
CA LEU A 267 -8.43 -17.10 2.44
C LEU A 267 -7.50 -17.75 3.48
N PRO A 268 -7.87 -18.90 4.08
CA PRO A 268 -7.11 -19.52 5.16
C PRO A 268 -5.70 -19.95 4.74
N ARG A 269 -5.45 -20.18 3.44
CA ARG A 269 -4.10 -20.45 2.94
C ARG A 269 -3.13 -19.29 3.21
N TYR A 270 -3.61 -18.06 3.27
CA TYR A 270 -2.80 -16.88 3.56
C TYR A 270 -2.88 -16.47 5.03
N PHE A 271 -4.08 -16.49 5.59
CA PHE A 271 -4.38 -15.80 6.85
C PHE A 271 -4.77 -16.71 8.02
N ARG A 272 -4.61 -18.04 7.91
CA ARG A 272 -4.78 -18.92 9.08
C ARG A 272 -3.85 -18.50 10.21
N GLY A 273 -4.42 -18.22 11.38
CA GLY A 273 -3.77 -17.69 12.57
C GLY A 273 -3.61 -16.17 12.60
N ALA A 274 -4.15 -15.41 11.64
CA ALA A 274 -3.96 -13.97 11.55
C ALA A 274 -4.72 -13.19 12.64
N THR A 275 -5.93 -13.59 12.98
CA THR A 275 -6.75 -12.93 14.01
C THR A 275 -6.07 -13.01 15.37
N GLU A 276 -5.63 -14.21 15.74
CA GLU A 276 -4.89 -14.45 16.99
C GLU A 276 -3.59 -13.63 17.01
N LEU A 277 -2.81 -13.66 15.91
CA LEU A 277 -1.58 -12.88 15.80
C LEU A 277 -1.84 -11.36 15.90
N TYR A 278 -2.98 -10.88 15.39
CA TYR A 278 -3.37 -9.48 15.50
C TYR A 278 -3.80 -9.11 16.93
N ARG A 279 -4.52 -9.98 17.64
CA ARG A 279 -4.99 -9.73 19.02
C ARG A 279 -3.85 -9.77 20.04
N THR A 280 -2.97 -10.76 19.95
CA THR A 280 -1.93 -10.99 20.98
C THR A 280 -0.53 -10.51 20.56
N GLY A 281 -0.36 -10.16 19.29
CA GLY A 281 0.91 -9.69 18.75
C GLY A 281 1.30 -8.30 19.24
N LYS A 282 2.61 -8.08 19.45
CA LYS A 282 3.16 -6.73 19.72
C LYS A 282 3.24 -5.85 18.47
N LYS A 283 2.98 -6.41 17.29
CA LYS A 283 3.13 -5.79 15.97
C LYS A 283 1.78 -5.38 15.32
N SER A 284 0.70 -5.31 16.09
CA SER A 284 -0.64 -5.01 15.56
C SER A 284 -0.81 -3.54 15.18
N HIS A 285 -0.02 -2.64 15.77
CA HIS A 285 -0.04 -1.21 15.48
C HIS A 285 1.35 -0.67 15.14
N LEU A 286 1.85 -1.00 13.94
CA LEU A 286 3.16 -0.55 13.45
C LEU A 286 3.06 0.76 12.67
N ARG A 287 4.18 1.49 12.64
CA ARG A 287 4.37 2.72 11.87
C ARG A 287 3.41 3.83 12.30
N LYS A 288 3.29 4.03 13.62
CA LYS A 288 2.58 5.18 14.17
C LYS A 288 3.37 6.44 13.83
N THR A 289 2.66 7.48 13.42
CA THR A 289 3.27 8.79 13.22
C THR A 289 3.66 9.34 14.60
N SER A 290 4.94 9.66 14.78
CA SER A 290 5.53 9.96 16.11
C SER A 290 4.80 11.09 16.84
N GLU A 291 4.48 12.16 16.12
CA GLU A 291 3.72 13.29 16.65
C GLU A 291 2.56 13.57 15.71
N LYS A 292 1.33 13.61 16.25
CA LYS A 292 0.11 13.93 15.50
C LYS A 292 -0.78 14.80 16.37
N LYS A 293 -1.25 15.92 15.84
CA LYS A 293 -2.30 16.72 16.49
C LYS A 293 -3.62 16.52 15.74
N PRO A 294 -4.73 16.24 16.42
CA PRO A 294 -6.04 16.19 15.76
C PRO A 294 -6.36 17.56 15.14
N PRO A 295 -6.97 17.60 13.94
CA PRO A 295 -7.39 18.85 13.32
C PRO A 295 -8.54 19.50 14.11
N THR A 296 -8.66 20.82 14.04
CA THR A 296 -9.79 21.55 14.61
C THR A 296 -11.06 21.32 13.80
N LYS A 297 -12.22 21.54 14.43
CA LYS A 297 -13.53 21.52 13.76
C LYS A 297 -13.60 22.52 12.60
N GLU A 298 -12.95 23.67 12.74
CA GLU A 298 -12.89 24.70 11.69
C GLU A 298 -12.11 24.22 10.47
N SER A 299 -10.92 23.62 10.66
CA SER A 299 -10.11 23.06 9.56
C SER A 299 -10.84 21.92 8.85
N ILE A 300 -11.51 21.05 9.62
CA ILE A 300 -12.36 19.99 9.06
C ILE A 300 -13.48 20.61 8.23
N ALA A 301 -14.27 21.52 8.79
CA ALA A 301 -15.38 22.16 8.09
C ALA A 301 -14.92 22.87 6.79
N LYS A 302 -13.75 23.51 6.81
CA LYS A 302 -13.16 24.14 5.62
C LYS A 302 -12.81 23.13 4.53
N LEU A 303 -12.24 21.98 4.87
CA LEU A 303 -11.97 20.91 3.91
C LEU A 303 -13.27 20.27 3.38
N GLN A 304 -14.28 20.14 4.24
CA GLN A 304 -15.58 19.55 3.91
C GLN A 304 -16.39 20.35 2.88
N GLN A 305 -16.07 21.64 2.70
CA GLN A 305 -16.68 22.47 1.67
C GLN A 305 -16.23 22.08 0.25
N SER A 306 -15.05 21.45 0.10
CA SER A 306 -14.49 21.07 -1.20
C SER A 306 -15.22 19.88 -1.83
N ASP A 307 -15.47 19.95 -3.13
CA ASP A 307 -16.05 18.83 -3.88
C ASP A 307 -15.10 17.61 -3.93
N ILE A 308 -13.79 17.83 -3.80
CA ILE A 308 -12.80 16.74 -3.72
C ILE A 308 -13.00 15.93 -2.44
N TRP A 309 -13.25 16.61 -1.32
CA TRP A 309 -13.57 15.94 -0.07
C TRP A 309 -14.88 15.16 -0.19
N LYS A 310 -15.94 15.79 -0.73
CA LYS A 310 -17.25 15.14 -0.88
C LYS A 310 -17.14 13.84 -1.67
N MET A 311 -16.39 13.85 -2.78
CA MET A 311 -16.19 12.65 -3.61
C MET A 311 -15.38 11.57 -2.89
N GLU A 312 -14.24 11.91 -2.27
CA GLU A 312 -13.42 10.95 -1.52
C GLU A 312 -14.17 10.37 -0.32
N SER A 313 -14.99 11.18 0.36
CA SER A 313 -15.86 10.72 1.44
C SER A 313 -17.00 9.85 0.92
N GLU A 314 -17.64 10.19 -0.20
CA GLU A 314 -18.64 9.34 -0.85
C GLU A 314 -18.07 7.96 -1.20
N PHE A 315 -16.82 7.90 -1.69
CA PHE A 315 -16.14 6.63 -1.94
C PHE A 315 -15.83 5.86 -0.65
N TYR A 316 -15.37 6.54 0.40
CA TYR A 316 -15.09 5.94 1.69
C TYR A 316 -16.34 5.33 2.33
N GLU A 317 -17.44 6.09 2.40
CA GLU A 317 -18.71 5.62 2.97
C GLU A 317 -19.29 4.46 2.16
N PHE A 318 -19.19 4.51 0.83
CA PHE A 318 -19.59 3.38 -0.03
C PHE A 318 -18.81 2.10 0.28
N ALA A 319 -17.49 2.20 0.45
CA ALA A 319 -16.65 1.05 0.79
C ALA A 319 -16.91 0.55 2.23
N LEU A 320 -17.17 1.46 3.17
CA LEU A 320 -17.52 1.13 4.55
C LEU A 320 -18.85 0.37 4.61
N GLU A 321 -19.88 0.88 3.93
CA GLU A 321 -21.20 0.24 3.84
C GLU A 321 -21.07 -1.18 3.24
N GLN A 322 -20.31 -1.32 2.15
CA GLN A 322 -20.03 -2.62 1.54
C GLN A 322 -19.30 -3.57 2.51
N PHE A 323 -18.30 -3.07 3.24
CA PHE A 323 -17.56 -3.88 4.21
C PHE A 323 -18.46 -4.34 5.38
N GLN A 324 -19.25 -3.44 5.93
CA GLN A 324 -20.19 -3.73 7.02
C GLN A 324 -21.28 -4.71 6.57
N PHE A 325 -21.76 -4.60 5.33
CA PHE A 325 -22.66 -5.57 4.74
C PHE A 325 -22.02 -6.97 4.67
N VAL A 326 -20.79 -7.08 4.17
CA VAL A 326 -20.07 -8.37 4.12
C VAL A 326 -19.86 -8.93 5.52
N ARG A 327 -19.43 -8.10 6.49
CA ARG A 327 -19.27 -8.52 7.89
C ARG A 327 -20.58 -9.08 8.45
N ALA A 328 -21.69 -8.35 8.31
CA ALA A 328 -22.99 -8.78 8.83
C ALA A 328 -23.48 -10.12 8.26
N HIS A 329 -23.03 -10.50 7.05
CA HIS A 329 -23.38 -11.76 6.39
C HIS A 329 -22.29 -12.84 6.48
N ALA A 330 -21.13 -12.53 7.06
CA ALA A 330 -20.01 -13.47 7.23
C ALA A 330 -19.85 -13.94 8.68
N VAL A 331 -20.26 -13.13 9.66
CA VAL A 331 -20.07 -13.42 11.08
C VAL A 331 -21.37 -13.29 11.88
N ARG A 332 -21.40 -13.97 13.03
CA ARG A 332 -22.42 -13.85 14.06
C ARG A 332 -21.77 -13.39 15.35
N GLU A 333 -22.37 -12.39 15.99
CA GLU A 333 -21.97 -11.96 17.32
C GLU A 333 -22.58 -12.89 18.38
N LYS A 334 -21.74 -13.34 19.33
CA LYS A 334 -22.17 -14.06 20.52
C LYS A 334 -21.29 -13.64 21.69
N ASP A 335 -21.92 -13.18 22.77
CA ASP A 335 -21.24 -12.71 23.99
C ASP A 335 -20.21 -11.59 23.74
N GLY A 336 -20.44 -10.74 22.72
CA GLY A 336 -19.54 -9.64 22.33
C GLY A 336 -18.34 -10.06 21.48
N GLU A 337 -18.18 -11.35 21.17
CA GLU A 337 -17.18 -11.87 20.23
C GLU A 337 -17.83 -12.24 18.89
N LEU A 338 -17.09 -12.03 17.80
CA LEU A 338 -17.54 -12.37 16.46
C LEU A 338 -17.08 -13.79 16.09
N TYR A 339 -18.00 -14.59 15.56
CA TYR A 339 -17.76 -15.95 15.09
C TYR A 339 -18.14 -16.08 13.62
N ILE A 340 -17.30 -16.73 12.82
CA ILE A 340 -17.57 -16.99 11.40
C ILE A 340 -18.79 -17.91 11.28
N LEU A 341 -19.73 -17.56 10.38
CA LEU A 341 -20.89 -18.40 10.09
C LEU A 341 -20.46 -19.73 9.45
N ALA A 342 -21.10 -20.82 9.85
CA ALA A 342 -20.92 -22.11 9.20
C ALA A 342 -21.44 -22.09 7.75
N GLN A 343 -21.05 -23.09 6.96
CA GLN A 343 -21.56 -23.25 5.61
C GLN A 343 -23.09 -23.39 5.62
N ASN A 344 -23.78 -22.47 4.95
CA ASN A 344 -25.24 -22.38 4.89
C ASN A 344 -25.83 -22.79 3.53
N PHE A 345 -25.10 -23.58 2.74
CA PHE A 345 -25.59 -24.16 1.49
C PHE A 345 -25.13 -25.62 1.36
N PHE A 346 -25.94 -26.45 0.70
CA PHE A 346 -25.57 -27.82 0.34
C PHE A 346 -26.18 -28.15 -1.03
N TYR A 347 -25.58 -29.13 -1.71
CA TYR A 347 -26.10 -29.61 -3.00
C TYR A 347 -27.06 -30.77 -2.76
N GLU A 348 -28.25 -30.70 -3.34
CA GLU A 348 -29.23 -31.79 -3.36
C GLU A 348 -29.65 -32.10 -4.79
N LYS A 349 -30.33 -33.25 -5.00
CA LYS A 349 -30.81 -33.69 -6.32
C LYS A 349 -29.70 -33.79 -7.38
N ILE A 350 -28.54 -34.32 -6.99
CA ILE A 350 -27.42 -34.58 -7.92
C ILE A 350 -27.77 -35.81 -8.77
N TYR A 351 -27.80 -35.63 -10.09
CA TYR A 351 -28.05 -36.67 -11.09
C TYR A 351 -27.05 -36.53 -12.28
N PRO A 352 -26.73 -37.64 -12.99
CA PRO A 352 -27.19 -39.00 -12.75
C PRO A 352 -26.61 -39.57 -11.45
N LYS A 353 -27.38 -40.41 -10.76
CA LYS A 353 -26.83 -41.20 -9.66
C LYS A 353 -25.83 -42.18 -10.27
N MET A 354 -24.58 -42.18 -9.80
CA MET A 354 -23.64 -43.24 -10.14
C MET A 354 -24.17 -44.52 -9.49
N ASN A 355 -24.52 -45.51 -10.33
CA ASN A 355 -25.00 -46.83 -9.89
C ASN A 355 -23.93 -47.59 -9.10
#